data_AF-A0A4R3GN94-F1
#
_entry.id   AF-A0A4R3GN94-F1
#
_cell.length_a   1.000
_cell.length_b   1.000
_cell.length_c   1.000
_cell.angle_alpha   90.00
_cell.angle_beta   90.00
_cell.angle_gamma   90.00
#
_symmetry.space_group_name_H-M   'P 1'
#
loop_
_entity.id
_entity.type
_entity.pdbx_description
1 polymer ?
#
loop_
_entity_poly.entity_id
_entity_poly.type
_entity_poly.pdbx_seq_one_letter_code
_entity_poly.pdbx_strand_id
1 'polypeptide(L)'
;MPEHDLPFVKGCSAWLACELIVEPDNQEVYDLFIADATTAWADGQVFRNGHWHFETVGPEWRSLHHVAGGHFYSIGEALSIEAEAVDTPSSPF
;
A
#
# COMPACT_ATOMS: atom_id res chain seq x y z
N MET A 1 13.65 -1.48 -13.26
CA MET A 1 13.99 -1.06 -11.88
C MET A 1 15.46 -1.39 -11.64
N PRO A 2 16.40 -0.54 -12.06
CA PRO A 2 17.83 -0.88 -12.06
C PRO A 2 18.64 -0.35 -10.85
N GLU A 3 18.04 0.47 -9.98
CA GLU A 3 18.78 1.20 -8.93
C GLU A 3 18.91 0.46 -7.59
N HIS A 4 18.28 -0.71 -7.44
CA HIS A 4 18.30 -1.50 -6.21
C HIS A 4 18.76 -2.93 -6.52
N ASP A 5 19.79 -3.41 -5.82
CA ASP A 5 20.26 -4.80 -5.89
C ASP A 5 19.38 -5.71 -5.00
N LEU A 6 18.08 -5.67 -5.24
CA LEU A 6 17.05 -6.39 -4.50
C LEU A 6 16.13 -7.15 -5.47
N PRO A 7 15.63 -8.34 -5.10
CA PRO A 7 14.68 -9.07 -5.93
C PRO A 7 13.28 -8.48 -5.80
N PHE A 8 12.69 -8.10 -6.94
CA PHE A 8 11.29 -7.66 -7.02
C PHE A 8 10.44 -8.69 -7.76
N VAL A 9 9.33 -9.11 -7.12
CA VAL A 9 8.42 -10.11 -7.70
C VAL A 9 7.62 -9.49 -8.83
N LYS A 10 7.66 -10.08 -10.02
CA LYS A 10 6.88 -9.60 -11.18
C LYS A 10 5.39 -9.86 -10.96
N GLY A 11 4.55 -8.94 -11.45
CA GLY A 11 3.09 -9.08 -11.42
C GLY A 11 2.41 -8.63 -10.12
N CYS A 12 3.16 -8.10 -9.15
CA CYS A 12 2.55 -7.41 -8.01
C CYS A 12 1.92 -6.08 -8.45
N SER A 13 0.91 -5.61 -7.69
CA SER A 13 0.29 -4.30 -7.91
C SER A 13 1.16 -3.15 -7.37
N ALA A 14 2.03 -3.40 -6.39
CA ALA A 14 2.95 -2.43 -5.81
C ALA A 14 4.19 -3.09 -5.20
N TRP A 15 5.22 -2.26 -5.00
CA TRP A 15 6.51 -2.64 -4.40
C TRP A 15 7.03 -1.53 -3.49
N LEU A 16 7.74 -1.94 -2.44
CA LEU A 16 8.50 -1.07 -1.56
C LEU A 16 9.92 -1.61 -1.46
N ALA A 17 10.92 -0.74 -1.64
CA ALA A 17 12.28 -1.01 -1.22
C ALA A 17 12.44 -0.44 0.19
N CYS A 18 12.94 -1.26 1.12
CA CYS A 18 13.02 -0.88 2.52
C CYS A 18 14.41 -1.14 3.11
N GLU A 19 14.85 -0.27 4.00
CA GLU A 19 16.07 -0.44 4.81
C GLU A 19 15.70 -0.76 6.26
N LEU A 20 16.33 -1.79 6.85
CA LEU A 20 16.03 -2.24 8.20
C LEU A 20 16.44 -1.19 9.24
N ILE A 21 15.49 -0.82 10.10
CA ILE A 21 15.77 -0.09 11.35
C ILE A 21 15.96 -1.14 12.44
N VAL A 22 17.20 -1.24 12.95
CA VAL A 22 17.58 -2.28 13.91
C VAL A 22 17.03 -1.98 15.29
N GLU A 23 16.06 -2.80 15.73
CA GLU A 23 15.45 -2.74 17.06
C GLU A 23 15.54 -4.13 17.72
N PRO A 24 16.64 -4.44 18.46
CA PRO A 24 16.93 -5.80 18.92
C PRO A 24 15.83 -6.42 19.77
N ASP A 25 15.27 -5.68 20.73
CA ASP A 25 14.22 -6.20 21.62
C ASP A 25 12.96 -6.59 20.83
N ASN A 26 12.57 -5.78 19.84
CA ASN A 26 11.42 -6.07 18.99
C ASN A 26 11.66 -7.32 18.12
N GLN A 27 12.86 -7.43 17.57
CA GLN A 27 13.25 -8.54 16.71
C GLN A 27 13.36 -9.85 17.50
N GLU A 28 13.96 -9.84 18.69
CA GLU A 28 14.20 -11.05 19.48
C GLU A 28 12.95 -11.55 20.21
N VAL A 29 12.14 -10.64 20.77
CA VAL A 29 11.00 -11.03 21.60
C VAL A 29 9.75 -11.28 20.77
N TYR A 30 9.58 -10.59 19.63
CA TYR A 30 8.34 -10.58 18.87
C TYR A 30 8.49 -10.97 17.39
N ASP A 31 9.71 -11.24 16.91
CA ASP A 31 10.01 -11.35 15.48
C ASP A 31 9.47 -10.14 14.67
N LEU A 32 9.47 -8.95 15.29
CA LEU A 32 8.92 -7.72 14.73
C LEU A 32 10.04 -6.85 14.16
N PHE A 33 9.92 -6.54 12.86
CA PHE A 33 10.88 -5.71 12.13
C PHE A 33 10.25 -4.39 11.70
N ILE A 34 11.04 -3.32 11.80
CA ILE A 34 10.65 -1.97 11.37
C ILE A 34 11.63 -1.57 10.26
N ALA A 35 11.13 -0.94 9.20
CA ALA A 35 11.96 -0.53 8.07
C ALA A 35 11.53 0.82 7.52
N ASP A 36 12.49 1.61 7.05
CA ASP A 36 12.24 2.83 6.30
C ASP A 36 11.96 2.49 4.84
N ALA A 37 10.89 3.03 4.26
CA ALA A 37 10.51 2.80 2.87
C ALA A 37 11.24 3.80 1.96
N THR A 38 12.46 3.46 1.57
CA THR A 38 13.36 4.34 0.81
C THR A 38 12.89 4.58 -0.62
N THR A 39 12.09 3.68 -1.20
CA THR A 39 11.45 3.89 -2.50
C THR A 39 10.15 3.08 -2.64
N ALA A 40 9.19 3.63 -3.39
CA ALA A 40 7.90 2.99 -3.67
C ALA A 40 7.54 3.01 -5.15
N TRP A 41 6.91 1.95 -5.64
CA TRP A 41 6.36 1.84 -6.98
C TRP A 41 5.01 1.14 -6.96
N ALA A 42 4.21 1.39 -7.99
CA ALA A 42 2.98 0.66 -8.23
C ALA A 42 2.69 0.54 -9.72
N ASP A 43 1.90 -0.47 -10.11
CA ASP A 43 1.44 -0.61 -11.48
C ASP A 43 0.43 0.50 -11.80
N GLY A 44 0.71 1.28 -12.85
CA GLY A 44 -0.08 2.46 -13.21
C GLY A 44 -1.53 2.16 -13.61
N GLN A 45 -1.84 0.91 -13.96
CA GLN A 45 -3.21 0.50 -14.25
C GLN A 45 -4.08 0.54 -12.98
N VAL A 46 -3.53 0.15 -11.84
CA VAL A 46 -4.28 -0.01 -10.58
C VAL A 46 -3.98 1.08 -9.55
N PHE A 47 -2.82 1.75 -9.62
CA PHE A 47 -2.48 2.85 -8.74
C PHE A 47 -1.91 4.03 -9.53
N ARG A 48 -2.54 5.19 -9.40
CA ARG A 48 -2.15 6.42 -10.11
C ARG A 48 -2.61 7.65 -9.34
N ASN A 49 -1.86 8.74 -9.45
CA ASN A 49 -2.15 10.02 -8.78
C ASN A 49 -2.40 9.86 -7.27
N GLY A 50 -1.67 8.97 -6.60
CA GLY A 50 -1.78 8.74 -5.16
C GLY A 50 -2.99 7.91 -4.72
N HIS A 51 -3.73 7.29 -5.64
CA HIS A 51 -4.96 6.55 -5.33
C HIS A 51 -4.99 5.18 -5.99
N TRP A 52 -5.65 4.23 -5.33
CA TRP A 52 -6.03 2.93 -5.90
C TRP A 52 -7.28 3.07 -6.77
N HIS A 53 -7.33 2.30 -7.86
CA HIS A 53 -8.44 2.28 -8.82
C HIS A 53 -8.86 0.83 -9.13
N PHE A 54 -8.97 -0.02 -8.10
CA PHE A 54 -9.30 -1.45 -8.21
C PHE A 54 -10.64 -1.71 -8.92
N GLU A 55 -11.57 -0.77 -8.82
CA GLU A 55 -12.88 -0.79 -9.45
C GLU A 55 -12.83 -0.54 -10.97
N THR A 56 -11.72 0.00 -11.48
CA THR A 56 -11.55 0.34 -12.90
C THR A 56 -10.74 -0.69 -13.69
N VAL A 57 -10.18 -1.70 -13.00
CA VAL A 57 -9.34 -2.76 -13.58
C VAL A 57 -9.92 -4.14 -13.30
N GLY A 58 -9.36 -5.16 -13.97
CA GLY A 58 -9.79 -6.55 -13.79
C GLY A 58 -9.58 -7.09 -12.37
N PRO A 59 -10.35 -8.11 -11.95
CA PRO A 59 -10.30 -8.68 -10.61
C PRO A 59 -8.92 -9.25 -10.24
N GLU A 60 -8.08 -9.60 -11.22
CA GLU A 60 -6.70 -10.06 -11.03
C GLU A 60 -5.80 -9.02 -10.36
N TRP A 61 -6.18 -7.74 -10.39
CA TRP A 61 -5.42 -6.64 -9.76
C TRP A 61 -5.82 -6.38 -8.30
N ARG A 62 -6.89 -7.02 -7.80
CA ARG A 62 -7.34 -6.85 -6.42
C ARG A 62 -6.33 -7.44 -5.45
N SER A 63 -5.97 -6.70 -4.40
CA SER A 63 -5.09 -7.23 -3.35
C SER A 63 -5.73 -8.44 -2.64
N LEU A 64 -4.89 -9.38 -2.23
CA LEU A 64 -5.28 -10.57 -1.47
C LEU A 64 -5.10 -10.32 0.03
N HIS A 65 -6.08 -10.74 0.82
CA HIS A 65 -6.14 -10.60 2.27
C HIS A 65 -6.31 -11.99 2.88
N HIS A 66 -5.26 -12.49 3.52
CA HIS A 66 -5.23 -13.85 4.09
C HIS A 66 -6.09 -13.97 5.34
N VAL A 67 -6.71 -15.14 5.54
CA VAL A 67 -7.46 -15.47 6.75
C VAL A 67 -6.82 -16.64 7.49
N ALA A 68 -6.84 -17.83 6.88
CA ALA A 68 -6.27 -19.05 7.44
C ALA A 68 -6.14 -20.14 6.37
N GLY A 69 -5.18 -21.06 6.54
CA GLY A 69 -4.92 -22.12 5.57
C GLY A 69 -4.69 -21.54 4.17
N GLY A 70 -5.35 -22.11 3.15
CA GLY A 70 -5.34 -21.60 1.78
C GLY A 70 -6.47 -20.61 1.44
N HIS A 71 -7.11 -19.98 2.43
CA HIS A 71 -8.27 -19.12 2.23
C HIS A 71 -7.91 -17.62 2.30
N PHE A 72 -8.39 -16.87 1.30
CA PHE A 72 -8.15 -15.44 1.11
C PHE A 72 -9.42 -14.73 0.65
N TYR A 73 -9.55 -13.46 1.02
CA TYR A 73 -10.47 -12.52 0.38
C TYR A 73 -9.72 -11.57 -0.53
N SER A 74 -10.37 -11.09 -1.59
CA SER A 74 -9.88 -9.94 -2.35
C SER A 74 -10.36 -8.64 -1.69
N ILE A 75 -9.68 -7.51 -1.94
CA ILE A 75 -10.23 -6.20 -1.59
C ILE A 75 -11.65 -6.03 -2.14
N GLY A 76 -12.50 -5.37 -1.34
CA GLY A 76 -13.93 -5.21 -1.61
C GLY A 76 -14.24 -4.06 -2.57
N GLU A 77 -15.53 -3.71 -2.61
CA GLU A 77 -16.04 -2.58 -3.38
C GLU A 77 -15.61 -1.25 -2.75
N ALA A 78 -15.30 -0.26 -3.59
CA ALA A 78 -14.97 1.08 -3.14
C ALA A 78 -16.22 1.75 -2.56
N LEU A 79 -16.05 2.42 -1.42
CA LEU A 79 -17.07 3.26 -0.79
C LEU A 79 -16.52 4.68 -0.68
N SER A 80 -17.34 5.67 -1.03
CA SER A 80 -17.00 7.09 -0.90
C SER A 80 -17.95 7.76 0.07
N ILE A 81 -17.41 8.57 0.97
CA ILE A 81 -18.18 9.52 1.75
C ILE A 81 -18.08 10.89 1.07
N GLU A 82 -19.19 11.61 0.97
CA GLU A 82 -19.14 13.01 0.56
C GLU A 82 -18.43 13.78 1.69
N ALA A 83 -17.32 14.44 1.37
CA ALA A 83 -16.68 15.33 2.33
C ALA A 83 -17.62 16.52 2.56
N GLU A 84 -18.05 16.72 3.80
CA GLU A 84 -18.83 17.89 4.18
C GLU A 84 -17.99 19.13 3.87
N ALA A 85 -18.56 20.11 3.16
CA ALA A 85 -17.86 21.35 2.88
C ALA A 85 -17.52 22.01 4.21
N VAL A 86 -16.23 22.02 4.58
CA VAL A 86 -15.77 22.81 5.72
C VAL A 86 -16.01 24.27 5.33
N ASP A 87 -17.03 24.88 5.93
CA ASP A 87 -17.27 26.31 5.85
C ASP A 87 -16.03 26.99 6.39
N THR A 88 -15.16 27.41 5.47
CA THR A 88 -13.93 28.09 5.82
C THR A 88 -14.38 29.52 6.08
N PRO A 89 -14.39 30.01 7.33
CA PRO A 89 -14.78 31.39 7.56
C PRO A 89 -13.82 32.27 6.76
N SER A 90 -14.39 33.08 5.86
CA SER A 90 -13.65 34.07 5.09
C SER A 90 -12.79 34.89 6.04
N SER A 91 -11.47 34.89 5.83
CA SER A 91 -10.54 35.74 6.57
C SER A 91 -11.03 37.21 6.51
N PRO A 92 -11.07 37.95 7.63
CA PRO A 92 -11.32 39.38 7.62
C PRO A 92 -10.06 40.20 7.27
N PHE A 93 -8.97 39.54 6.88
CA PHE A 93 -7.74 40.16 6.38
C PHE A 93 -7.54 39.85 4.91
#